data_AF-A0A5K1GRN3-F1
#
_entry.id   AF-A0A5K1GRN3-F1
#
_cell.length_a   1.000
_cell.length_b   1.000
_cell.length_c   1.000
_cell.angle_alpha   90.00
_cell.angle_beta   90.00
_cell.angle_gamma   90.00
#
_symmetry.space_group_name_H-M   'P 1'
#
loop_
_entity.id
_entity.type
_entity.pdbx_description
1 polymer ?
#
loop_
_entity_poly.entity_id
_entity_poly.type
_entity_poly.pdbx_seq_one_letter_code
_entity_poly.pdbx_strand_id
1 'polypeptide(L)'
;MGASGRDSELLQFIEDATKNADQMQRRVLAEILSQNAHTEYLQRYGLAGCTYRESFKKKVPMVTYDDIKPEILRIANGDRSPILSSHPVSEFLT
;
A
#
# COMPACT_ATOMS: atom_id res chain seq x y z
N MET A 1 13.68 22.53 -23.23
CA MET A 1 12.38 21.83 -23.29
C MET A 1 11.46 22.52 -22.29
N GLY A 2 10.62 23.43 -22.79
CA GLY A 2 9.86 24.38 -21.96
C GLY A 2 8.70 23.73 -21.21
N ALA A 3 8.17 24.44 -20.21
CA ALA A 3 7.07 24.02 -19.33
C ALA A 3 5.92 23.28 -20.05
N SER A 4 5.61 23.66 -21.29
CA SER A 4 4.58 23.03 -22.14
C SER A 4 4.71 21.51 -22.35
N GLY A 5 5.92 20.94 -22.34
CA GLY A 5 6.09 19.48 -22.50
C GLY A 5 5.71 18.71 -21.23
N ARG A 6 6.16 19.19 -20.07
CA ARG A 6 5.84 18.58 -18.77
C ARG A 6 4.36 18.70 -18.43
N ASP A 7 3.75 19.83 -18.74
CA ASP A 7 2.32 20.04 -18.50
C ASP A 7 1.47 19.05 -19.33
N SER A 8 1.88 18.80 -20.58
CA SER A 8 1.24 17.80 -21.44
C SER A 8 1.35 16.37 -20.89
N GLU A 9 2.51 16.00 -20.36
CA GLU A 9 2.73 14.68 -19.73
C GLU A 9 1.85 14.50 -18.47
N LEU A 10 1.75 15.54 -17.63
CA LEU A 10 0.91 15.53 -16.44
C LEU A 10 -0.59 15.40 -16.78
N LEU A 11 -1.06 16.16 -17.78
CA LEU A 11 -2.45 16.06 -18.23
C LEU A 11 -2.75 14.68 -18.81
N GLN A 12 -1.83 14.12 -19.60
CA GLN A 12 -1.97 12.76 -20.14
C GLN A 12 -2.03 11.72 -19.02
N PHE A 13 -1.19 11.85 -17.99
CA PHE A 13 -1.23 10.97 -16.83
C PHE A 13 -2.59 11.03 -16.09
N ILE A 14 -3.13 12.23 -15.86
CA ILE A 14 -4.43 12.40 -15.20
C ILE A 14 -5.55 11.76 -16.03
N GLU A 15 -5.55 11.99 -17.35
CA GLU A 15 -6.54 11.40 -18.26
C GLU A 15 -6.46 9.86 -18.24
N ASP A 16 -5.27 9.29 -18.37
CA ASP A 16 -5.08 7.84 -18.36
C ASP A 16 -5.45 7.22 -17.01
N ALA A 17 -5.13 7.90 -15.90
CA ALA A 17 -5.44 7.44 -14.56
C ALA A 17 -6.92 7.46 -14.23
N THR A 18 -7.63 8.47 -14.70
CA THR A 18 -9.08 8.60 -14.47
C THR A 18 -9.87 7.70 -15.42
N LYS A 19 -9.46 7.57 -16.69
CA LYS A 19 -10.10 6.70 -17.68
C LYS A 19 -9.94 5.21 -17.37
N ASN A 20 -8.79 4.80 -16.80
CA ASN A 20 -8.47 3.40 -16.50
C ASN A 20 -8.43 3.10 -15.00
N ALA A 21 -9.20 3.84 -14.18
CA ALA A 21 -9.11 3.82 -12.73
C ALA A 21 -9.19 2.40 -12.10
N ASP A 22 -10.11 1.55 -12.55
CA ASP A 22 -10.23 0.17 -12.01
C ASP A 22 -8.99 -0.68 -12.32
N GLN A 23 -8.43 -0.58 -13.53
CA GLN A 23 -7.22 -1.30 -13.89
C GLN A 23 -6.01 -0.78 -13.10
N MET A 24 -5.88 0.54 -12.95
CA MET A 24 -4.79 1.14 -12.17
C MET A 24 -4.89 0.75 -10.70
N GLN A 25 -6.08 0.84 -10.09
CA GLN A 25 -6.27 0.45 -8.69
C GLN A 25 -5.99 -1.05 -8.45
N ARG A 26 -6.32 -1.93 -9.40
CA ARG A 26 -5.95 -3.36 -9.32
C ARG A 26 -4.44 -3.57 -9.34
N ARG A 27 -3.70 -2.82 -10.18
CA ARG A 27 -2.22 -2.89 -10.24
C ARG A 27 -1.60 -2.38 -8.95
N VAL A 28 -2.04 -1.22 -8.47
CA VAL A 28 -1.56 -0.63 -7.21
C VAL A 28 -1.79 -1.60 -6.04
N LEU A 29 -2.97 -2.20 -5.93
CA LEU A 29 -3.24 -3.19 -4.88
C LEU A 29 -2.32 -4.41 -5.01
N ALA A 30 -2.13 -4.93 -6.21
CA ALA A 30 -1.26 -6.09 -6.44
C ALA A 30 0.20 -5.79 -6.07
N GLU A 31 0.71 -4.60 -6.40
CA GLU A 31 2.05 -4.15 -6.04
C GLU A 31 2.21 -4.02 -4.52
N ILE A 32 1.26 -3.36 -3.83
CA ILE A 32 1.26 -3.25 -2.36
C ILE A 32 1.30 -4.63 -1.71
N LEU A 33 0.46 -5.57 -2.16
CA LEU A 33 0.38 -6.91 -1.59
C LEU A 33 1.63 -7.74 -1.90
N SER A 34 2.19 -7.63 -3.11
CA SER A 34 3.41 -8.33 -3.49
C SER A 34 4.60 -7.83 -2.68
N GLN A 35 4.76 -6.52 -2.58
CA GLN A 35 5.86 -5.89 -1.86
C GLN A 35 5.82 -6.21 -0.36
N ASN A 36 4.63 -6.33 0.21
CA ASN A 36 4.44 -6.55 1.64
C ASN A 36 4.07 -8.01 1.99
N ALA A 37 4.23 -8.95 1.07
CA ALA A 37 3.78 -10.34 1.23
C ALA A 37 4.33 -11.04 2.49
N HIS A 38 5.49 -10.59 2.98
CA HIS A 38 6.18 -11.17 4.14
C HIS A 38 6.06 -10.31 5.41
N THR A 39 5.21 -9.29 5.41
CA THR A 39 5.00 -8.49 6.62
C THR A 39 4.14 -9.25 7.63
N GLU A 40 4.39 -9.03 8.91
CA GLU A 40 3.64 -9.69 9.99
C GLU A 40 2.13 -9.47 9.84
N TYR A 41 1.72 -8.27 9.44
CA TYR A 41 0.31 -7.92 9.28
C TYR A 41 -0.38 -8.74 8.17
N LEU A 42 0.21 -8.83 6.97
CA LEU A 42 -0.40 -9.62 5.88
C LEU A 42 -0.29 -11.12 6.13
N GLN A 43 0.74 -11.58 6.83
CA GLN A 43 0.86 -12.98 7.26
C GLN A 43 -0.22 -13.36 8.27
N ARG A 44 -0.54 -12.47 9.24
CA ARG A 44 -1.63 -12.69 10.21
C ARG A 44 -2.97 -13.01 9.54
N TYR A 45 -3.25 -12.39 8.39
CA TYR A 45 -4.48 -12.61 7.63
C TYR A 45 -4.33 -13.64 6.50
N GLY A 46 -3.23 -14.38 6.46
CA GLY A 46 -3.02 -15.46 5.48
C GLY A 46 -3.00 -14.97 4.03
N LEU A 47 -2.46 -13.78 3.79
CA LEU A 47 -2.31 -13.18 2.45
C LEU A 47 -0.91 -13.30 1.85
N ALA A 48 0.03 -13.97 2.53
CA ALA A 48 1.38 -14.15 2.04
C ALA A 48 1.39 -14.70 0.59
N GLY A 49 1.81 -13.86 -0.35
CA GLY A 49 1.91 -14.18 -1.79
C GLY A 49 0.62 -14.05 -2.61
N CYS A 50 -0.52 -13.73 -2.01
CA CYS A 50 -1.78 -13.59 -2.73
C CYS A 50 -2.10 -12.12 -3.04
N THR A 51 -2.02 -11.74 -4.32
CA THR A 51 -2.17 -10.35 -4.78
C THR A 51 -3.55 -10.01 -5.34
N TYR A 52 -4.50 -10.95 -5.30
CA TYR A 52 -5.83 -10.77 -5.87
C TYR A 52 -6.76 -9.94 -4.97
N ARG A 53 -7.47 -8.98 -5.57
CA ARG A 53 -8.45 -8.09 -4.92
C ARG A 53 -9.51 -8.86 -4.11
N GLU A 54 -10.04 -9.94 -4.66
CA GLU A 54 -11.10 -10.72 -3.99
C GLU A 54 -10.59 -11.46 -2.76
N SER A 55 -9.36 -11.96 -2.81
CA SER A 55 -8.72 -12.57 -1.64
C SER A 55 -8.44 -11.53 -0.57
N PHE A 56 -7.99 -10.33 -0.95
CA PHE A 56 -7.77 -9.21 -0.02
C PHE A 56 -9.05 -8.85 0.71
N LYS A 57 -10.15 -8.61 -0.02
CA LYS A 57 -11.46 -8.27 0.55
C LYS A 57 -12.00 -9.33 1.51
N LYS A 58 -11.74 -10.61 1.24
CA LYS A 58 -12.24 -11.72 2.09
C LYS A 58 -11.42 -11.93 3.36
N LYS A 59 -10.13 -11.56 3.34
CA LYS A 59 -9.17 -11.94 4.40
C LYS A 59 -8.77 -10.78 5.30
N VAL A 60 -8.61 -9.57 4.76
CA VAL A 60 -8.20 -8.40 5.55
C VAL A 60 -9.43 -7.68 6.05
N PRO A 61 -9.56 -7.48 7.38
CA PRO A 61 -10.66 -6.72 7.93
C PRO A 61 -10.51 -5.23 7.60
N MET A 62 -11.63 -4.53 7.59
CA MET A 62 -11.62 -3.07 7.69
C MET A 62 -11.23 -2.71 9.13
N VAL A 63 -10.22 -1.86 9.28
CA VAL A 63 -9.63 -1.53 10.59
C VAL A 63 -9.72 -0.04 10.88
N THR A 64 -9.76 0.29 12.17
CA THR A 64 -9.59 1.62 12.73
C THR A 64 -8.14 1.81 13.20
N TYR A 65 -7.80 3.01 13.67
CA TYR A 65 -6.47 3.27 14.24
C TYR A 65 -6.17 2.39 15.46
N ASP A 66 -7.17 2.17 16.33
CA ASP A 66 -6.96 1.41 17.57
C ASP A 66 -6.62 -0.06 17.31
N ASP A 67 -7.11 -0.63 16.21
CA ASP A 67 -6.83 -2.02 15.80
C ASP A 67 -5.37 -2.24 15.39
N ILE A 68 -4.68 -1.19 14.89
CA ILE A 68 -3.27 -1.23 14.42
C ILE A 68 -2.30 -0.49 15.34
N LYS A 69 -2.82 0.12 16.41
CA LYS A 69 -2.03 0.83 17.42
C LYS A 69 -0.92 -0.02 18.05
N PRO A 70 -1.10 -1.33 18.33
CA PRO A 70 -0.03 -2.17 18.86
C PRO A 70 1.18 -2.25 17.93
N GLU A 71 0.97 -2.39 16.62
CA GLU A 71 2.00 -2.42 15.59
C GLU A 71 2.71 -1.06 15.50
N ILE A 72 1.95 0.02 15.52
CA ILE A 72 2.49 1.39 15.50
C ILE A 72 3.40 1.63 16.72
N LEU A 73 2.96 1.24 17.92
CA LEU A 73 3.75 1.40 19.15
C LEU A 73 5.03 0.57 19.12
N ARG A 74 5.00 -0.65 18.56
CA ARG A 74 6.23 -1.45 18.36
C ARG A 74 7.24 -0.71 17.48
N ILE A 75 6.79 -0.18 16.33
CA ILE A 75 7.66 0.56 15.41
C ILE A 75 8.22 1.83 16.09
N ALA A 76 7.38 2.56 16.81
CA ALA A 76 7.78 3.76 17.55
C ALA A 76 8.81 3.47 18.65
N ASN A 77 8.69 2.31 19.32
CA ASN A 77 9.63 1.85 20.33
C ASN A 77 10.92 1.25 19.76
N GLY A 78 11.13 1.31 18.44
CA GLY A 78 12.38 0.91 17.81
C GLY A 78 12.36 -0.46 17.12
N ASP A 79 11.22 -1.16 17.07
CA ASP A 79 11.10 -2.38 16.26
C ASP A 79 11.27 -2.02 14.77
N ARG A 80 12.18 -2.73 14.09
CA ARG A 80 12.52 -2.55 12.66
C ARG A 80 12.20 -3.79 11.83
N SER A 81 11.57 -4.80 12.42
CA SER A 81 11.04 -5.94 11.68
C SER A 81 9.95 -5.49 10.70
N PRO A 82 9.68 -6.25 9.63
CA PRO A 82 8.67 -5.90 8.64
C PRO A 82 7.25 -6.11 9.19
N ILE A 83 6.78 -5.20 10.06
CA ILE A 83 5.47 -5.35 10.73
C ILE A 83 4.32 -5.00 9.77
N LEU A 84 4.30 -3.76 9.26
CA LEU A 84 3.27 -3.24 8.35
C LEU A 84 3.76 -3.09 6.91
N SER A 85 5.05 -2.82 6.73
CA SER A 85 5.69 -2.53 5.45
C SER A 85 7.01 -3.29 5.37
N SER A 86 7.38 -3.75 4.17
CA SER A 86 8.72 -4.28 3.90
C SER A 86 9.78 -3.17 3.75
N HIS A 87 9.35 -1.94 3.47
CA HIS A 87 10.20 -0.76 3.54
C HIS A 87 10.18 -0.20 4.98
N PRO A 88 11.35 0.11 5.57
CA PRO A 88 11.43 0.68 6.90
C PRO A 88 10.62 1.98 7.03
N VAL A 89 9.89 2.13 8.14
CA VAL A 89 9.18 3.38 8.46
C VAL A 89 10.22 4.46 8.77
N SER A 90 10.22 5.54 7.98
CA SER A 90 11.15 6.66 8.13
C SER A 90 10.69 7.67 9.18
N GLU A 91 9.38 7.91 9.26
CA GLU A 91 8.77 8.91 10.12
C GLU A 91 7.32 8.56 10.43
N PHE A 92 6.77 9.20 11.48
CA PHE A 92 5.34 9.22 11.74
C PHE A 92 4.83 10.63 11.43
N LEU A 93 3.91 10.73 10.47
CA LEU A 93 3.27 12.00 10.13
C LEU A 93 2.13 12.26 11.13
N THR A 94 2.23 13.35 11.88
CA THR A 94 1.28 13.78 12.92
C THR A 94 0.62 15.10 12.59
#